data_AF-A0A164MSD9-F1
#
_entry.id   AF-A0A164MSD9-F1
#
_cell.length_a   1.000
_cell.length_b   1.000
_cell.length_c   1.000
_cell.angle_alpha   90.00
_cell.angle_beta   90.00
_cell.angle_gamma   90.00
#
_symmetry.space_group_name_H-M   'P 1'
#
loop_
_entity.id
_entity.type
_entity.pdbx_description
1 polymer ?
#
loop_
_entity_poly.entity_id
_entity_poly.type
_entity_poly.pdbx_seq_one_letter_code
_entity_poly.pdbx_strand_id
1 'polypeptide(L)'
;MHFNLLSLVSVLTAVKLTLAYPLSANETLNLNYFDKRDTLICGFAARLVDFTACLPAGINFKLSADGKTVTREALTKNAAGHFLPPANSASECDHIIELALLNTMFNKNGYCAVANVLGRDFTADDKTNFLQTPINLINAQAANTNSIAHGTPVNLVFVTKSVNQQKQRFVTEALATGKAPANALNEAIVDYLKETRTQSLRVAAAIDSACAAKINTLKTGLLRNAGKATGRAKTADERLEQAVAAHEKLIEGSHGLTVVNQWKKVLATPAK
;
A
#
# COMPACT_ATOMS: atom_id res chain seq x y z
N MET A 1 37.04 63.07 -30.66
CA MET A 1 36.44 62.49 -31.88
C MET A 1 36.22 61.00 -31.56
N HIS A 2 35.04 60.37 -31.52
CA HIS A 2 33.68 60.62 -32.01
C HIS A 2 32.64 60.10 -30.98
N PHE A 3 31.43 60.66 -31.07
CA PHE A 3 30.19 60.31 -30.36
C PHE A 3 29.49 59.06 -30.93
N ASN A 4 28.66 58.38 -30.11
CA ASN A 4 27.25 57.98 -30.33
C ASN A 4 26.91 56.69 -29.53
N LEU A 5 26.03 56.73 -28.52
CA LEU A 5 24.56 56.78 -28.50
C LEU A 5 23.84 55.43 -28.79
N LEU A 6 23.17 54.93 -27.74
CA LEU A 6 21.83 54.31 -27.69
C LEU A 6 21.47 53.16 -28.66
N SER A 7 21.13 51.99 -28.08
CA SER A 7 19.79 51.44 -28.26
C SER A 7 19.41 50.44 -27.17
N LEU A 8 18.29 50.74 -26.50
CA LEU A 8 17.48 49.82 -25.70
C LEU A 8 16.94 48.70 -26.60
N VAL A 9 17.06 47.45 -26.17
CA VAL A 9 16.00 46.46 -26.39
C VAL A 9 15.79 45.68 -25.09
N SER A 10 14.70 46.04 -24.42
CA SER A 10 14.11 45.29 -23.31
C SER A 10 13.62 43.93 -23.81
N VAL A 11 14.14 42.84 -23.24
CA VAL A 11 13.42 41.55 -23.21
C VAL A 11 13.33 41.11 -21.77
N LEU A 12 12.24 41.54 -21.13
CA LEU A 12 11.82 41.09 -19.82
C LEU A 12 11.15 39.72 -19.99
N THR A 13 11.93 38.65 -20.17
CA THR A 13 11.40 37.29 -20.06
C THR A 13 11.28 36.94 -18.59
N ALA A 14 10.06 36.96 -18.08
CA ALA A 14 9.67 36.44 -16.78
C ALA A 14 9.98 34.93 -16.73
N VAL A 15 11.17 34.57 -16.25
CA VAL A 15 11.45 33.20 -15.83
C VAL A 15 10.71 32.97 -14.52
N LYS A 16 9.61 32.23 -14.60
CA LYS A 16 8.98 31.60 -13.43
C LYS A 16 10.03 30.72 -12.77
N LEU A 17 10.62 31.18 -11.67
CA LEU A 17 11.26 30.29 -10.70
C LEU A 17 10.17 29.45 -10.04
N THR A 18 9.78 28.35 -10.69
CA THR A 18 9.28 27.20 -9.95
C THR A 18 10.47 26.60 -9.23
N LEU A 19 10.58 26.86 -7.92
CA LEU A 19 11.35 26.02 -7.01
C LEU A 19 10.66 24.64 -6.96
N ALA A 20 10.85 23.86 -8.03
CA ALA A 20 10.71 22.42 -7.98
C ALA A 20 11.87 21.95 -7.11
N TYR A 21 11.56 21.56 -5.87
CA TYR A 21 12.48 20.74 -5.09
C TYR A 21 12.87 19.55 -5.98
N PRO A 22 14.17 19.33 -6.23
CA PRO A 22 14.58 18.07 -6.84
C PRO A 22 14.26 17.00 -5.80
N LEU A 23 13.22 16.20 -6.08
CA LEU A 23 13.17 14.83 -5.59
C LEU A 23 14.53 14.23 -6.00
N SER A 24 15.37 13.94 -5.01
CA SER A 24 16.68 13.37 -5.26
C SER A 24 16.50 12.08 -6.04
N ALA A 25 16.79 12.14 -7.33
CA ALA A 25 17.00 11.00 -8.19
C ALA A 25 18.30 10.33 -7.73
N ASN A 26 18.21 9.54 -6.67
CA ASN A 26 19.18 8.52 -6.28
C ASN A 26 18.61 7.66 -5.14
N GLU A 27 17.42 7.11 -5.36
CA GLU A 27 17.09 5.81 -4.78
C GLU A 27 17.26 4.78 -5.89
N THR A 28 18.51 4.35 -6.10
CA THR A 28 18.74 2.98 -6.53
C THR A 28 17.98 2.10 -5.54
N LEU A 29 16.83 1.57 -5.99
CA LEU A 29 16.09 0.50 -5.36
C LEU A 29 17.05 -0.67 -5.16
N ASN A 30 17.78 -0.66 -4.05
CA ASN A 30 18.44 -1.83 -3.53
C ASN A 30 17.30 -2.80 -3.19
N LEU A 31 17.08 -3.75 -4.09
CA LEU A 31 16.30 -4.97 -3.90
C LEU A 31 17.02 -5.83 -2.83
N ASN A 32 17.14 -5.31 -1.62
CA ASN A 32 17.51 -6.09 -0.47
C ASN A 32 16.29 -6.92 -0.10
N TYR A 33 16.45 -8.21 -0.35
CA TYR A 33 15.55 -9.30 -0.04
C TYR A 33 14.80 -9.08 1.27
N PHE A 34 13.51 -8.81 1.17
CA PHE A 34 12.58 -8.89 2.27
C PHE A 34 12.40 -10.37 2.64
N ASP A 35 13.23 -10.86 3.57
CA ASP A 35 12.69 -11.82 4.53
C ASP A 35 11.42 -11.18 5.10
N LYS A 36 10.36 -11.97 5.29
CA LYS A 36 8.97 -11.57 5.58
C LYS A 36 8.72 -10.61 6.75
N ARG A 37 9.74 -10.02 7.36
CA ARG A 37 9.64 -9.26 8.60
C ARG A 37 9.64 -7.74 8.41
N ASP A 38 10.04 -7.20 7.25
CA ASP A 38 10.43 -5.78 7.20
C ASP A 38 9.79 -4.93 6.10
N THR A 39 8.56 -5.19 5.65
CA THR A 39 7.88 -4.18 4.81
C THR A 39 7.56 -2.95 5.65
N LEU A 40 8.40 -1.92 5.56
CA LEU A 40 8.20 -0.66 6.25
C LEU A 40 7.06 0.11 5.59
N ILE A 41 5.93 0.25 6.29
CA ILE A 41 4.81 1.10 5.87
C ILE A 41 5.01 2.46 6.51
N CYS A 42 5.31 3.48 5.71
CA CYS A 42 5.66 4.81 6.24
C CYS A 42 6.81 4.78 7.26
N GLY A 43 7.78 3.88 7.09
CA GLY A 43 8.89 3.68 8.04
C GLY A 43 8.51 2.92 9.32
N PHE A 44 7.28 2.38 9.43
CA PHE A 44 6.86 1.51 10.53
C PHE A 44 6.99 0.04 10.12
N ALA A 45 7.71 -0.73 10.93
CA ALA A 45 7.86 -2.17 10.73
C ALA A 45 6.58 -2.89 11.15
N ALA A 46 5.72 -3.19 10.17
CA ALA A 46 4.55 -4.02 10.41
C ALA A 46 5.00 -5.46 10.66
N ARG A 47 4.66 -6.02 11.84
CA ARG A 47 4.83 -7.45 12.07
C ARG A 47 3.92 -8.20 11.10
N LEU A 48 4.50 -8.90 10.14
CA LEU A 48 3.74 -9.78 9.25
C LEU A 48 3.41 -11.08 9.96
N VAL A 49 2.28 -11.66 9.56
CA VAL A 49 1.79 -12.88 10.18
C VAL A 49 2.65 -14.08 9.78
N ASP A 50 2.71 -15.08 10.67
CA ASP A 50 3.43 -16.31 10.40
C ASP A 50 2.55 -17.33 9.67
N PHE A 51 3.14 -18.50 9.41
CA PHE A 51 2.49 -19.61 8.75
C PHE A 51 1.15 -19.99 9.41
N THR A 52 1.08 -19.97 10.74
CA THR A 52 -0.09 -20.41 11.51
C THR A 52 -1.27 -19.47 11.38
N ALA A 53 -1.03 -18.21 11.04
CA ALA A 53 -2.08 -17.22 10.85
C ALA A 53 -2.92 -17.43 9.59
N CYS A 54 -2.46 -18.23 8.63
CA CYS A 54 -3.29 -18.70 7.52
C CYS A 54 -4.21 -19.87 7.92
N LEU A 55 -4.10 -20.44 9.11
CA LEU A 55 -4.91 -21.58 9.54
C LEU A 55 -5.96 -21.13 10.57
N PRO A 56 -7.19 -21.71 10.58
CA PRO A 56 -7.73 -22.70 9.65
C PRO A 56 -8.36 -22.12 8.37
N ALA A 57 -8.54 -20.80 8.30
CA ALA A 57 -9.39 -20.14 7.28
C ALA A 57 -8.70 -19.90 5.93
N GLY A 58 -7.45 -20.35 5.76
CA GLY A 58 -6.64 -20.08 4.58
C GLY A 58 -7.06 -20.88 3.36
N ILE A 59 -6.91 -20.27 2.19
CA ILE A 59 -7.04 -20.92 0.89
C ILE A 59 -5.62 -21.30 0.44
N ASN A 60 -5.41 -22.53 -0.05
CA ASN A 60 -4.14 -22.89 -0.68
C ASN A 60 -4.25 -22.74 -2.19
N PHE A 61 -3.27 -22.10 -2.82
CA PHE A 61 -3.12 -22.00 -4.25
C PHE A 61 -1.86 -22.74 -4.69
N LYS A 62 -2.02 -23.66 -5.66
CA LYS A 62 -0.91 -24.34 -6.31
C LYS A 62 -0.71 -23.78 -7.71
N LEU A 63 0.55 -23.54 -8.05
CA LEU A 63 0.97 -23.27 -9.43
C LEU A 63 0.86 -24.57 -10.25
N SER A 64 0.25 -24.48 -11.42
CA SER A 64 0.19 -25.58 -12.39
C SER A 64 1.57 -25.95 -12.92
N ALA A 65 1.70 -27.16 -13.50
CA ALA A 65 2.97 -27.65 -14.02
C ALA A 65 3.53 -26.80 -15.18
N ASP A 66 2.66 -26.14 -15.95
CA ASP A 66 3.03 -25.21 -17.03
C ASP A 66 3.39 -23.81 -16.53
N GLY A 67 3.24 -23.53 -15.23
CA GLY A 67 3.56 -22.24 -14.61
C GLY A 67 2.59 -21.11 -14.94
N LYS A 68 1.44 -21.41 -15.57
CA LYS A 68 0.53 -20.39 -16.12
C LYS A 68 -0.73 -20.15 -15.32
N THR A 69 -1.18 -21.11 -14.51
CA THR A 69 -2.44 -21.01 -13.76
C THR A 69 -2.24 -21.32 -12.28
N VAL A 70 -3.12 -20.79 -11.43
CA VAL A 70 -3.17 -21.15 -10.02
C VAL A 70 -4.49 -21.84 -9.70
N THR A 71 -4.42 -23.01 -9.08
CA THR A 71 -5.62 -23.76 -8.68
C THR A 71 -5.80 -23.67 -7.19
N ARG A 72 -7.04 -23.46 -6.75
CA ARG A 72 -7.42 -23.56 -5.35
C ARG A 72 -7.41 -25.00 -4.91
N GLU A 73 -6.87 -25.24 -3.72
CA GLU A 73 -6.93 -26.51 -3.03
C GLU A 73 -7.35 -26.32 -1.58
N ALA A 74 -8.12 -27.28 -1.08
CA ALA A 74 -8.47 -27.34 0.33
C ALA A 74 -7.24 -27.66 1.19
N LEU A 75 -7.18 -27.05 2.37
CA LEU A 75 -6.20 -27.42 3.38
C LEU A 75 -6.51 -28.81 3.94
N THR A 76 -5.47 -29.63 4.09
CA THR A 76 -5.58 -30.97 4.68
C THR A 76 -5.58 -30.90 6.21
N LYS A 77 -6.18 -31.88 6.87
CA LYS A 77 -6.11 -32.06 8.33
C LYS A 77 -5.25 -33.28 8.70
N ASN A 78 -4.61 -33.24 9.84
CA ASN A 78 -3.96 -34.42 10.42
C ASN A 78 -5.00 -35.35 11.09
N ALA A 79 -4.53 -36.49 11.58
CA ALA A 79 -5.38 -37.47 12.30
C ALA A 79 -6.04 -36.90 13.58
N ALA A 80 -5.47 -35.85 14.17
CA ALA A 80 -6.04 -35.13 15.32
C ALA A 80 -7.05 -34.04 14.90
N GLY A 81 -7.38 -33.90 13.61
CA GLY A 81 -8.33 -32.92 13.10
C GLY A 81 -7.78 -31.49 12.97
N HIS A 82 -6.49 -31.28 13.19
CA HIS A 82 -5.84 -29.98 13.03
C HIS A 82 -5.49 -29.73 11.57
N PHE A 83 -5.78 -28.54 11.05
CA PHE A 83 -5.34 -28.15 9.71
C PHE A 83 -3.80 -28.13 9.64
N LEU A 84 -3.28 -28.64 8.54
CA LEU A 84 -1.87 -28.72 8.26
C LEU A 84 -1.46 -27.65 7.24
N PRO A 85 -0.22 -27.16 7.36
CA PRO A 85 0.48 -26.55 6.24
C PRO A 85 0.32 -27.31 4.93
N PRO A 86 0.27 -26.65 3.75
CA PRO A 86 0.50 -27.36 2.49
C PRO A 86 1.84 -28.10 2.55
N ALA A 87 1.83 -29.39 2.20
CA ALA A 87 3.03 -30.24 2.25
C ALA A 87 4.16 -29.75 1.32
N ASN A 88 3.83 -28.90 0.35
CA ASN A 88 4.81 -28.26 -0.51
C ASN A 88 5.53 -27.14 0.26
N SER A 89 6.81 -27.34 0.58
CA SER A 89 7.69 -26.33 1.20
C SER A 89 7.91 -25.08 0.33
N ALA A 90 7.50 -25.13 -0.94
CA ALA A 90 7.46 -24.01 -1.85
C ALA A 90 6.20 -23.13 -1.72
N SER A 91 5.20 -23.47 -0.89
CA SER A 91 4.07 -22.57 -0.61
C SER A 91 4.26 -21.83 0.71
N GLU A 92 3.74 -20.61 0.79
CA GLU A 92 3.90 -19.78 1.98
C GLU A 92 2.68 -18.88 2.23
N CYS A 93 2.36 -18.67 3.52
CA CYS A 93 1.35 -17.72 3.96
C CYS A 93 1.87 -16.31 3.71
N ASP A 94 1.13 -15.51 2.95
CA ASP A 94 1.65 -14.21 2.53
C ASP A 94 0.58 -13.16 2.20
N HIS A 95 0.99 -11.89 2.29
CA HIS A 95 0.23 -10.64 2.07
C HIS A 95 0.89 -9.72 1.02
N ILE A 96 1.73 -10.24 0.12
CA ILE A 96 2.62 -9.40 -0.71
C ILE A 96 1.88 -8.35 -1.53
N ILE A 97 0.69 -8.63 -2.08
CA ILE A 97 -0.02 -7.65 -2.91
C ILE A 97 -0.58 -6.53 -2.02
N GLU A 98 -1.13 -6.90 -0.87
CA GLU A 98 -1.75 -6.00 0.10
C GLU A 98 -0.72 -5.03 0.66
N LEU A 99 0.45 -5.53 1.03
CA LEU A 99 1.53 -4.72 1.59
C LEU A 99 2.21 -3.85 0.55
N ALA A 100 2.48 -4.40 -0.65
CA ALA A 100 3.06 -3.63 -1.75
C ALA A 100 2.13 -2.49 -2.17
N LEU A 101 0.82 -2.76 -2.23
CA LEU A 101 -0.17 -1.76 -2.55
C LEU A 101 -0.31 -0.73 -1.41
N LEU A 102 -0.38 -1.16 -0.16
CA LEU A 102 -0.55 -0.25 0.97
C LEU A 102 0.61 0.74 1.10
N ASN A 103 1.85 0.26 1.07
CA ASN A 103 3.01 1.15 1.18
C ASN A 103 3.09 2.12 -0.01
N THR A 104 2.85 1.63 -1.23
CA THR A 104 2.79 2.49 -2.42
C THR A 104 1.70 3.57 -2.26
N MET A 105 0.55 3.19 -1.71
CA MET A 105 -0.59 4.08 -1.56
C MET A 105 -0.44 5.12 -0.49
N PHE A 106 0.02 4.73 0.70
CA PHE A 106 0.18 5.66 1.79
C PHE A 106 1.21 6.74 1.49
N ASN A 107 2.22 6.42 0.67
CA ASN A 107 3.14 7.41 0.14
C ASN A 107 2.45 8.34 -0.88
N LYS A 108 1.73 7.78 -1.86
CA LYS A 108 1.10 8.56 -2.94
C LYS A 108 -0.05 9.45 -2.45
N ASN A 109 -0.84 9.00 -1.48
CA ASN A 109 -2.02 9.72 -1.01
C ASN A 109 -1.72 10.64 0.19
N GLY A 110 -0.48 10.75 0.64
CA GLY A 110 -0.10 11.61 1.77
C GLY A 110 -0.37 11.04 3.17
N TYR A 111 -0.92 9.82 3.29
CA TYR A 111 -1.15 9.19 4.61
C TYR A 111 0.16 8.98 5.39
N CYS A 112 1.27 8.68 4.69
CA CYS A 112 2.60 8.62 5.31
C CYS A 112 3.10 9.99 5.79
N ALA A 113 2.74 11.08 5.12
CA ALA A 113 3.11 12.42 5.57
C ALA A 113 2.43 12.75 6.92
N VAL A 114 1.15 12.40 7.07
CA VAL A 114 0.41 12.50 8.34
C VAL A 114 1.10 11.66 9.42
N ALA A 115 1.36 10.39 9.15
CA ALA A 115 2.01 9.48 10.09
C ALA A 115 3.41 9.98 10.54
N ASN A 116 4.18 10.57 9.61
CA ASN A 116 5.50 11.11 9.91
C ASN A 116 5.44 12.39 10.75
N VAL A 117 4.44 13.25 10.54
CA VAL A 117 4.22 14.40 11.43
C VAL A 117 3.88 13.94 12.84
N LEU A 118 2.98 12.96 12.98
CA LEU A 118 2.66 12.37 14.29
C LEU A 118 3.91 11.84 15.00
N GLY A 119 4.73 11.06 14.30
CA GLY A 119 5.92 10.47 14.90
C GLY A 119 7.05 11.46 15.21
N ARG A 120 7.15 12.57 14.47
CA ARG A 120 8.19 13.58 14.65
C ARG A 120 7.82 14.64 15.68
N ASP A 121 6.59 15.16 15.57
CA ASP A 121 6.17 16.37 16.27
C ASP A 121 5.26 16.09 17.48
N PHE A 122 4.77 14.86 17.62
CA PHE A 122 3.95 14.40 18.74
C PHE A 122 4.66 13.23 19.43
N THR A 123 4.16 12.00 19.30
CA THR A 123 4.78 10.81 19.89
C THR A 123 4.94 9.68 18.88
N ALA A 124 5.91 8.79 19.13
CA ALA A 124 6.05 7.55 18.38
C ALA A 124 4.81 6.65 18.50
N ASP A 125 4.13 6.72 19.65
CA ASP A 125 2.89 5.98 19.90
C ASP A 125 1.73 6.51 19.05
N ASP A 126 1.65 7.82 18.81
CA ASP A 126 0.63 8.39 17.92
C ASP A 126 0.80 7.88 16.48
N LYS A 127 2.04 7.86 15.98
CA LYS A 127 2.34 7.26 14.67
C LYS A 127 1.96 5.78 14.63
N THR A 128 2.32 5.04 15.66
CA THR A 128 2.01 3.60 15.77
C THR A 128 0.50 3.37 15.78
N ASN A 129 -0.24 4.05 16.66
CA ASN A 129 -1.68 3.96 16.77
C ASN A 129 -2.42 4.39 15.49
N PHE A 130 -1.87 5.34 14.74
CA PHE A 130 -2.40 5.79 13.46
C PHE A 130 -2.25 4.74 12.35
N LEU A 131 -1.10 4.05 12.30
CA LEU A 131 -0.80 3.03 11.29
C LEU A 131 -1.32 1.63 11.67
N GLN A 132 -1.49 1.33 12.96
CA GLN A 132 -1.78 -0.03 13.44
C GLN A 132 -3.14 -0.54 12.94
N THR A 133 -4.18 0.29 12.90
CA THR A 133 -5.52 -0.15 12.47
C THR A 133 -5.56 -0.62 11.01
N PRO A 134 -5.10 0.15 10.00
CA PRO A 134 -5.08 -0.35 8.63
C PRO A 134 -4.12 -1.54 8.44
N ILE A 135 -3.01 -1.59 9.18
CA ILE A 135 -2.10 -2.75 9.17
C ILE A 135 -2.77 -3.99 9.76
N ASN A 136 -3.54 -3.85 10.84
CA ASN A 136 -4.30 -4.94 11.44
C ASN A 136 -5.40 -5.47 10.53
N LEU A 137 -5.93 -4.66 9.61
CA LEU A 137 -6.91 -5.11 8.62
C LEU A 137 -6.26 -5.94 7.51
N ILE A 138 -5.00 -5.68 7.18
CA ILE A 138 -4.20 -6.59 6.35
C ILE A 138 -3.95 -7.87 7.13
N ASN A 139 -3.41 -7.73 8.34
CA ASN A 139 -3.08 -8.84 9.24
C ASN A 139 -4.32 -9.54 9.86
N ALA A 140 -5.54 -9.14 9.47
CA ALA A 140 -6.76 -9.60 10.13
C ALA A 140 -6.82 -11.12 10.09
N GLN A 141 -6.69 -11.69 11.29
CA GLN A 141 -6.47 -13.11 11.52
C GLN A 141 -7.62 -13.99 11.02
N ALA A 142 -7.21 -15.18 10.59
CA ALA A 142 -7.99 -16.40 10.43
C ALA A 142 -8.59 -16.95 11.75
N ALA A 143 -9.16 -16.12 12.61
CA ALA A 143 -9.61 -16.57 13.94
C ALA A 143 -11.04 -17.14 13.98
N ASN A 144 -11.78 -17.18 12.86
CA ASN A 144 -13.11 -17.80 12.91
C ASN A 144 -13.57 -18.32 11.55
N THR A 145 -14.06 -19.56 11.52
CA THR A 145 -14.89 -20.10 10.42
C THR A 145 -16.09 -19.15 10.14
N ASN A 146 -16.48 -18.34 11.13
CA ASN A 146 -17.48 -17.28 11.03
C ASN A 146 -17.00 -16.01 10.28
N SER A 147 -15.71 -15.74 10.10
CA SER A 147 -15.25 -14.52 9.42
C SER A 147 -15.62 -14.48 7.93
N ILE A 148 -15.67 -15.63 7.27
CA ILE A 148 -16.13 -15.74 5.88
C ILE A 148 -17.66 -15.56 5.80
N ALA A 149 -18.40 -16.06 6.79
CA ALA A 149 -19.87 -15.97 6.88
C ALA A 149 -20.39 -14.59 7.32
N HIS A 150 -19.59 -13.81 8.07
CA HIS A 150 -19.97 -12.50 8.63
C HIS A 150 -19.29 -11.29 7.95
N GLY A 151 -18.68 -11.47 6.77
CA GLY A 151 -18.13 -10.36 6.00
C GLY A 151 -16.83 -9.76 6.55
N THR A 152 -16.10 -10.49 7.41
CA THR A 152 -14.77 -10.07 7.85
C THR A 152 -13.76 -10.21 6.69
N PRO A 153 -12.83 -9.25 6.50
CA PRO A 153 -11.87 -9.31 5.40
C PRO A 153 -10.89 -10.47 5.60
N VAL A 154 -10.91 -11.46 4.69
CA VAL A 154 -9.92 -12.57 4.67
C VAL A 154 -9.07 -12.41 3.43
N ASN A 155 -7.79 -12.13 3.58
CA ASN A 155 -6.84 -12.06 2.46
C ASN A 155 -5.59 -12.92 2.66
N LEU A 156 -5.67 -13.86 3.60
CA LEU A 156 -4.57 -14.77 3.94
C LEU A 156 -4.72 -16.07 3.19
N VAL A 157 -3.76 -16.33 2.31
CA VAL A 157 -3.77 -17.49 1.44
C VAL A 157 -2.35 -18.03 1.30
N PHE A 158 -2.23 -19.35 1.19
CA PHE A 158 -0.98 -19.98 0.80
C PHE A 158 -0.84 -19.87 -0.71
N VAL A 159 0.35 -19.45 -1.15
CA VAL A 159 0.69 -19.37 -2.57
C VAL A 159 2.12 -19.85 -2.75
N THR A 160 2.42 -20.40 -3.92
CA THR A 160 3.78 -20.76 -4.28
C THR A 160 4.73 -19.55 -4.22
N LYS A 161 5.87 -19.69 -3.54
CA LYS A 161 6.93 -18.70 -3.28
C LYS A 161 7.40 -17.97 -4.55
N SER A 162 7.56 -18.71 -5.64
CA SER A 162 7.97 -18.14 -6.94
C SER A 162 6.95 -17.11 -7.46
N VAL A 163 5.66 -17.40 -7.32
CA VAL A 163 4.57 -16.48 -7.67
C VAL A 163 4.59 -15.28 -6.72
N ASN A 164 4.73 -15.53 -5.41
CA ASN A 164 4.78 -14.48 -4.38
C ASN A 164 5.80 -13.38 -4.66
N GLN A 165 7.05 -13.74 -4.91
CA GLN A 165 8.10 -12.77 -5.19
C GLN A 165 7.79 -11.91 -6.42
N GLN A 166 7.19 -12.50 -7.45
CA GLN A 166 6.86 -11.78 -8.69
C GLN A 166 5.60 -10.92 -8.58
N LYS A 167 4.65 -11.26 -7.69
CA LYS A 167 3.46 -10.44 -7.43
C LYS A 167 3.82 -9.02 -6.98
N GLN A 168 4.83 -8.85 -6.13
CA GLN A 168 5.27 -7.52 -5.68
C GLN A 168 5.64 -6.63 -6.87
N ARG A 169 6.51 -7.15 -7.74
CA ARG A 169 6.96 -6.43 -8.94
C ARG A 169 5.81 -6.14 -9.89
N PHE A 170 4.89 -7.10 -10.06
CA PHE A 170 3.68 -6.90 -10.84
C PHE A 170 2.85 -5.72 -10.32
N VAL A 171 2.61 -5.66 -9.01
CA VAL A 171 1.83 -4.58 -8.38
C VAL A 171 2.53 -3.23 -8.56
N THR A 172 3.83 -3.15 -8.26
CA THR A 172 4.59 -1.90 -8.38
C THR A 172 4.56 -1.37 -9.81
N GLU A 173 4.79 -2.22 -10.81
CA GLU A 173 4.76 -1.84 -12.22
C GLU A 173 3.35 -1.52 -12.73
N ALA A 174 2.34 -2.29 -12.32
CA ALA A 174 0.94 -2.01 -12.63
C ALA A 174 0.52 -0.62 -12.11
N LEU A 175 0.94 -0.25 -10.90
CA LEU A 175 0.65 1.05 -10.30
C LEU A 175 1.50 2.20 -10.87
N ALA A 176 2.64 1.91 -11.48
CA ALA A 176 3.54 2.90 -12.06
C ALA A 176 3.25 3.16 -13.54
N THR A 177 3.06 2.11 -14.33
CA THR A 177 2.99 2.17 -15.81
C THR A 177 1.68 1.62 -16.38
N GLY A 178 0.82 1.02 -15.55
CA GLY A 178 -0.39 0.34 -16.02
C GLY A 178 -0.12 -0.95 -16.78
N LYS A 179 1.10 -1.50 -16.70
CA LYS A 179 1.55 -2.68 -17.45
C LYS A 179 2.20 -3.68 -16.51
N ALA A 180 2.06 -4.96 -16.84
CA ALA A 180 2.81 -6.02 -16.19
C ALA A 180 4.29 -5.97 -16.61
N PRO A 181 5.24 -6.33 -15.71
CA PRO A 181 6.63 -6.57 -16.08
C PRO A 181 6.73 -7.77 -17.05
N ALA A 182 7.80 -7.90 -17.83
CA ALA A 182 8.02 -9.12 -18.59
C ALA A 182 8.35 -10.29 -17.64
N ASN A 183 7.43 -11.22 -17.45
CA ASN A 183 7.60 -12.36 -16.54
C ASN A 183 6.73 -13.57 -16.95
N ALA A 184 7.30 -14.77 -16.96
CA ALA A 184 6.60 -16.00 -17.33
C ALA A 184 5.43 -16.37 -16.39
N LEU A 185 5.44 -15.88 -15.13
CA LEU A 185 4.42 -16.13 -14.13
C LEU A 185 3.28 -15.10 -14.16
N ASN A 186 3.29 -14.13 -15.09
CA ASN A 186 2.25 -13.11 -15.17
C ASN A 186 0.85 -13.69 -15.33
N GLU A 187 0.71 -14.76 -16.12
CA GLU A 187 -0.57 -15.46 -16.31
C GLU A 187 -1.06 -15.99 -14.95
N ALA A 188 -0.19 -16.66 -14.19
CA ALA A 188 -0.51 -17.20 -12.87
C ALA A 188 -0.81 -16.10 -11.83
N ILE A 189 -0.12 -14.94 -11.92
CA ILE A 189 -0.38 -13.78 -11.06
C ILE A 189 -1.75 -13.18 -11.35
N VAL A 190 -2.10 -13.00 -12.63
CA VAL A 190 -3.41 -12.47 -13.01
C VAL A 190 -4.52 -13.45 -12.66
N ASP A 191 -4.29 -14.74 -12.83
CA ASP A 191 -5.21 -15.79 -12.41
C ASP A 191 -5.46 -15.75 -10.89
N TYR A 192 -4.38 -15.66 -10.10
CA TYR A 192 -4.46 -15.44 -8.66
C TYR A 192 -5.29 -14.19 -8.31
N LEU A 193 -4.99 -13.06 -8.95
CA LEU A 193 -5.67 -11.78 -8.70
C LEU A 193 -7.17 -11.85 -9.01
N LYS A 194 -7.57 -12.64 -10.03
CA LYS A 194 -8.98 -12.91 -10.33
C LYS A 194 -9.63 -13.73 -9.23
N GLU A 195 -8.96 -14.79 -8.78
CA GLU A 195 -9.45 -15.67 -7.72
C GLU A 195 -9.66 -14.93 -6.39
N THR A 196 -8.76 -14.01 -6.02
CA THR A 196 -8.88 -13.27 -4.75
C THR A 196 -9.64 -11.95 -4.86
N ARG A 197 -10.08 -11.55 -6.08
CA ARG A 197 -10.65 -10.22 -6.38
C ARG A 197 -11.67 -9.73 -5.36
N THR A 198 -12.69 -10.53 -5.07
CA THR A 198 -13.82 -10.13 -4.21
C THR A 198 -13.38 -9.92 -2.76
N GLN A 199 -12.49 -10.77 -2.26
CA GLN A 199 -11.93 -10.69 -0.92
C GLN A 199 -11.02 -9.48 -0.81
N SER A 200 -10.08 -9.32 -1.73
CA SER A 200 -9.09 -8.26 -1.66
C SER A 200 -9.70 -6.86 -1.87
N LEU A 201 -10.75 -6.72 -2.69
CA LEU A 201 -11.51 -5.47 -2.82
C LEU A 201 -12.25 -5.10 -1.52
N ARG A 202 -12.78 -6.09 -0.77
CA ARG A 202 -13.40 -5.83 0.54
C ARG A 202 -12.36 -5.37 1.57
N VAL A 203 -11.18 -5.99 1.57
CA VAL A 203 -10.06 -5.59 2.44
C VAL A 203 -9.63 -4.17 2.10
N ALA A 204 -9.46 -3.85 0.82
CA ALA A 204 -9.11 -2.51 0.37
C ALA A 204 -10.14 -1.46 0.83
N ALA A 205 -11.45 -1.77 0.75
CA ALA A 205 -12.51 -0.87 1.19
C ALA A 205 -12.50 -0.67 2.72
N ALA A 206 -12.26 -1.74 3.49
CA ALA A 206 -12.12 -1.65 4.93
C ALA A 206 -10.91 -0.78 5.32
N ILE A 207 -9.78 -0.90 4.61
CA ILE A 207 -8.60 -0.07 4.81
C ILE A 207 -8.91 1.40 4.51
N ASP A 208 -9.57 1.71 3.37
CA ASP A 208 -9.97 3.07 3.03
C ASP A 208 -10.87 3.67 4.13
N SER A 209 -11.85 2.90 4.62
CA SER A 209 -12.73 3.32 5.71
C SER A 209 -11.96 3.55 7.02
N ALA A 210 -11.01 2.70 7.35
CA ALA A 210 -10.18 2.86 8.55
C ALA A 210 -9.27 4.08 8.46
N CYS A 211 -8.68 4.34 7.29
CA CYS A 211 -7.88 5.53 7.05
C CYS A 211 -8.72 6.80 7.22
N ALA A 212 -9.92 6.85 6.62
CA ALA A 212 -10.85 7.96 6.77
C ALA A 212 -11.25 8.17 8.24
N ALA A 213 -11.52 7.09 8.98
CA ALA A 213 -11.84 7.18 10.41
C ALA A 213 -10.67 7.76 11.22
N LYS A 214 -9.42 7.34 10.95
CA LYS A 214 -8.23 7.88 11.63
C LYS A 214 -8.03 9.36 11.35
N ILE A 215 -8.20 9.79 10.10
CA ILE A 215 -8.17 11.22 9.73
C ILE A 215 -9.25 11.99 10.48
N ASN A 216 -10.48 11.48 10.54
CA ASN A 216 -11.56 12.11 11.29
C ASN A 216 -11.29 12.17 12.81
N THR A 217 -10.66 11.16 13.39
CA THR A 217 -10.21 11.19 14.79
C THR A 217 -9.17 12.29 15.02
N LEU A 218 -8.22 12.48 14.09
CA LEU A 218 -7.26 13.59 14.19
C LEU A 218 -7.99 14.95 14.14
N LYS A 219 -8.90 15.13 13.19
CA LYS A 219 -9.69 16.36 13.01
C LYS A 219 -10.55 16.71 14.22
N THR A 220 -11.20 15.71 14.80
CA THR A 220 -12.08 15.88 15.97
C THR A 220 -11.34 15.87 17.30
N GLY A 221 -10.07 15.44 17.33
CA GLY A 221 -9.20 15.39 18.50
C GLY A 221 -8.12 16.45 18.45
N LEU A 222 -6.90 16.04 18.08
CA LEU A 222 -5.69 16.88 18.08
C LEU A 222 -5.85 18.18 17.30
N LEU A 223 -6.59 18.17 16.19
CA LEU A 223 -6.76 19.33 15.32
C LEU A 223 -8.02 20.15 15.62
N ARG A 224 -8.83 19.78 16.64
CA ARG A 224 -10.12 20.43 16.91
C ARG A 224 -10.01 21.95 17.04
N ASN A 225 -8.92 22.43 17.64
CA ASN A 225 -8.64 23.84 17.88
C ASN A 225 -7.41 24.34 17.10
N ALA A 226 -6.89 23.53 16.17
CA ALA A 226 -5.75 23.93 15.37
C ALA A 226 -6.15 25.07 14.43
N GLY A 227 -5.38 26.15 14.42
CA GLY A 227 -5.56 27.22 13.45
C GLY A 227 -5.19 26.74 12.04
N LYS A 228 -5.92 27.21 11.01
CA LYS A 228 -5.54 26.96 9.62
C LYS A 228 -4.28 27.76 9.28
N ALA A 229 -3.20 27.06 8.97
CA ALA A 229 -1.97 27.70 8.50
C ALA A 229 -2.18 28.28 7.09
N THR A 230 -2.05 29.60 6.94
CA THR A 230 -2.16 30.32 5.66
C THR A 230 -0.82 30.41 4.89
N GLY A 231 0.24 29.77 5.40
CA GLY A 231 1.59 29.82 4.85
C GLY A 231 2.48 28.69 5.39
N ARG A 232 3.77 28.94 5.57
CA ARG A 232 4.68 27.93 6.16
C ARG A 232 4.26 27.62 7.60
N ALA A 233 3.96 26.34 7.88
CA ALA A 233 3.61 25.89 9.22
C ALA A 233 4.79 26.06 10.20
N LYS A 234 4.50 26.65 11.36
CA LYS A 234 5.42 26.94 12.45
C LYS A 234 5.21 26.01 13.63
N THR A 235 3.97 25.61 13.92
CA THR A 235 3.65 24.68 15.02
C THR A 235 3.48 23.24 14.55
N ALA A 236 3.50 22.29 15.50
CA ALA A 236 3.21 20.88 15.25
C ALA A 236 1.78 20.71 14.69
N ASP A 237 0.80 21.38 15.30
CA ASP A 237 -0.60 21.34 14.88
C ASP A 237 -0.80 21.89 13.47
N GLU A 238 -0.15 23.00 13.12
CA GLU A 238 -0.20 23.57 11.77
C GLU A 238 0.40 22.61 10.73
N ARG A 239 1.49 21.90 11.07
CA ARG A 239 2.09 20.89 10.18
C ARG A 239 1.18 19.69 10.00
N LEU A 240 0.51 19.25 11.08
CA LEU A 240 -0.42 18.13 11.04
C LEU A 240 -1.67 18.49 10.23
N GLU A 241 -2.23 19.69 10.43
CA GLU A 241 -3.36 20.21 9.64
C GLU A 241 -3.01 20.28 8.15
N GLN A 242 -1.83 20.78 7.80
CA GLN A 242 -1.37 20.81 6.41
C GLN A 242 -1.21 19.41 5.80
N ALA A 243 -0.67 18.46 6.56
CA ALA A 243 -0.53 17.08 6.10
C ALA A 243 -1.90 16.41 5.88
N VAL A 244 -2.85 16.62 6.80
CA VAL A 244 -4.22 16.12 6.68
C VAL A 244 -4.93 16.74 5.49
N ALA A 245 -4.86 18.06 5.32
CA ALA A 245 -5.49 18.75 4.18
C ALA A 245 -4.88 18.30 2.83
N ALA A 246 -3.57 18.07 2.77
CA ALA A 246 -2.91 17.53 1.59
C ALA A 246 -3.39 16.10 1.28
N HIS A 247 -3.54 15.25 2.31
CA HIS A 247 -4.10 13.91 2.17
C HIS A 247 -5.53 13.95 1.63
N GLU A 248 -6.42 14.74 2.25
CA GLU A 248 -7.83 14.88 1.84
C GLU A 248 -7.94 15.29 0.35
N LYS A 249 -7.15 16.27 -0.07
CA LYS A 249 -7.10 16.72 -1.46
C LYS A 249 -6.67 15.61 -2.44
N LEU A 250 -5.79 14.70 -2.04
CA LEU A 250 -5.31 13.60 -2.89
C LEU A 250 -6.33 12.45 -3.02
N ILE A 251 -7.28 12.35 -2.10
CA ILE A 251 -8.30 11.30 -2.09
C ILE A 251 -9.69 11.76 -2.56
N GLU A 252 -9.90 13.07 -2.78
CA GLU A 252 -11.14 13.61 -3.31
C GLU A 252 -11.43 13.17 -4.77
N GLY A 253 -12.71 12.97 -5.08
CA GLY A 253 -13.21 12.68 -6.43
C GLY A 253 -13.31 11.19 -6.81
N SER A 254 -13.88 10.91 -7.99
CA SER A 254 -14.20 9.55 -8.49
C SER A 254 -12.97 8.68 -8.80
N HIS A 255 -11.78 9.28 -8.91
CA HIS A 255 -10.51 8.60 -9.18
C HIS A 255 -9.46 8.82 -8.09
N GLY A 256 -9.88 9.27 -6.90
CA GLY A 256 -8.98 9.56 -5.78
C GLY A 256 -7.99 8.44 -5.50
N LEU A 257 -6.85 8.80 -4.88
CA LEU A 257 -5.77 7.88 -4.52
C LEU A 257 -6.14 7.00 -3.31
N THR A 258 -7.25 6.28 -3.43
CA THR A 258 -7.72 5.29 -2.45
C THR A 258 -7.14 3.91 -2.75
N VAL A 259 -7.07 3.07 -1.73
CA VAL A 259 -6.59 1.69 -1.80
C VAL A 259 -7.47 0.88 -2.75
N VAL A 260 -8.80 1.02 -2.67
CA VAL A 260 -9.75 0.34 -3.58
C VAL A 260 -9.51 0.72 -5.04
N ASN A 261 -9.35 2.01 -5.34
CA ASN A 261 -9.20 2.46 -6.72
C ASN A 261 -7.91 1.96 -7.35
N GLN A 262 -6.82 1.93 -6.59
CA GLN A 262 -5.56 1.39 -7.09
C GLN A 262 -5.60 -0.14 -7.18
N TRP A 263 -6.31 -0.81 -6.26
CA TRP A 263 -6.55 -2.25 -6.38
C TRP A 263 -7.25 -2.58 -7.70
N LYS A 264 -8.29 -1.82 -8.06
CA LYS A 264 -8.97 -1.98 -9.36
C LYS A 264 -8.03 -1.80 -10.55
N LYS A 265 -7.03 -0.91 -10.48
CA LYS A 265 -6.03 -0.75 -11.55
C LYS A 265 -5.11 -1.98 -11.66
N VAL A 266 -4.65 -2.52 -10.52
CA VAL A 266 -3.85 -3.76 -10.50
C VAL A 266 -4.65 -4.91 -11.11
N LEU A 267 -5.91 -5.07 -10.71
CA LEU A 267 -6.82 -6.09 -11.25
C LEU A 267 -7.11 -5.94 -12.76
N ALA A 268 -7.00 -4.73 -13.30
CA ALA A 268 -7.22 -4.45 -14.72
C ALA A 268 -5.94 -4.62 -15.57
N THR A 269 -4.79 -4.90 -14.94
CA THR A 269 -3.51 -5.05 -15.64
C THR A 269 -3.43 -6.42 -16.32
N PRO A 270 -3.19 -6.50 -17.64
CA PRO A 270 -3.11 -7.77 -18.35
C PRO A 270 -1.80 -8.50 -18.07
N ALA A 271 -1.84 -9.84 -18.11
CA ALA A 271 -0.65 -10.67 -18.14
C ALA A 271 -0.01 -10.49 -19.52
N LYS A 272 1.12 -9.80 -19.60
CA LYS A 272 1.90 -9.73 -20.83
C LYS A 272 2.89 -10.87 -20.90
#